data_AF-G4RNW4-F1
#
_entry.id   AF-G4RNW4-F1
#
_cell.length_a   1.000
_cell.length_b   1.000
_cell.length_c   1.000
_cell.angle_alpha   90.00
_cell.angle_beta   90.00
_cell.angle_gamma   90.00
#
_symmetry.space_group_name_H-M   'P 1'
#
loop_
_entity.id
_entity.type
_entity.pdbx_description
1 polymer ?
#
loop_
_entity_poly.entity_id
_entity_poly.type
_entity_poly.pdbx_seq_one_letter_code
_entity_poly.pdbx_strand_id
1 'polypeptide(L)'
;MASTSSRGSEVLLSVVSSPFVKSVSIFAGDKAFLTQYYKETKSVYSAVVEKGRETRIDDEELLRASRILVRLMAMVGKAVKSRYYSFTGTLVLGDELVFRPYVSPTSTARVRIRGHDILVDAGEALRKKIKTKTDIEAAVRRILELLRDETRLDDR
;
A
#
# COMPACT_ATOMS: atom_id res chain seq x y z
N MET A 1 11.28 27.85 22.10
CA MET A 1 10.55 26.63 21.70
C MET A 1 10.65 26.51 20.20
N ALA A 2 11.59 25.70 19.72
CA ALA A 2 11.83 25.55 18.29
C ALA A 2 10.72 24.66 17.72
N SER A 3 9.91 25.26 16.85
CA SER A 3 9.03 24.56 15.91
C SER A 3 9.90 23.63 15.07
N THR A 4 9.92 22.35 15.43
CA THR A 4 10.47 21.29 14.58
C THR A 4 9.51 21.17 13.41
N SER A 5 9.81 21.86 12.31
CA SER A 5 9.19 21.59 11.01
C SER A 5 9.21 20.07 10.81
N SER A 6 8.03 19.43 10.78
CA SER A 6 7.93 18.00 10.55
C SER A 6 8.70 17.69 9.27
N ARG A 7 9.72 16.82 9.37
CA ARG A 7 10.27 16.13 8.20
C ARG A 7 9.04 15.60 7.47
N GLY A 8 8.82 16.03 6.22
CA GLY A 8 7.62 15.69 5.45
C GLY A 8 7.29 14.22 5.67
N SER A 9 6.12 13.96 6.26
CA SER A 9 5.78 12.66 6.84
C SER A 9 5.98 11.56 5.81
N GLU A 10 6.93 10.66 6.08
CA GLU A 10 7.24 9.55 5.19
C GLU A 10 5.99 8.71 4.96
N VAL A 11 5.62 8.50 3.69
CA VAL A 11 4.47 7.67 3.35
C VAL A 11 4.88 6.22 3.53
N LEU A 12 4.11 5.47 4.31
CA LEU A 12 4.34 4.05 4.53
C LEU A 12 3.27 3.23 3.82
N LEU A 13 3.69 2.13 3.21
CA LEU A 13 2.80 1.11 2.68
C LEU A 13 3.03 -0.18 3.46
N SER A 14 1.96 -0.75 3.98
CA SER A 14 1.94 -2.06 4.62
C SER A 14 1.01 -2.99 3.84
N VAL A 15 1.50 -4.18 3.52
CA VAL A 15 0.73 -5.20 2.84
C VAL A 15 0.79 -6.48 3.64
N VAL A 16 -0.36 -6.94 4.12
CA VAL A 16 -0.48 -8.25 4.77
C VAL A 16 -0.96 -9.26 3.76
N SER A 17 -0.21 -10.36 3.63
CA SER A 17 -0.53 -11.50 2.79
C SER A 17 -0.44 -12.79 3.60
N SER A 18 -1.33 -12.94 4.59
CA SER A 18 -1.44 -14.18 5.38
C SER A 18 -2.56 -15.09 4.83
N PRO A 19 -2.61 -16.37 5.26
CA PRO A 19 -3.70 -17.28 4.91
C PRO A 19 -5.08 -16.81 5.36
N PHE A 20 -5.13 -16.07 6.47
CA PHE A 20 -6.36 -15.67 7.16
C PHE A 20 -6.74 -14.21 6.88
N VAL A 21 -5.74 -13.34 6.83
CA VAL A 21 -5.90 -11.89 6.69
C VAL A 21 -5.08 -11.42 5.51
N LYS A 22 -5.77 -10.70 4.62
CA LYS A 22 -5.15 -9.96 3.54
C LYS A 22 -5.53 -8.51 3.71
N SER A 23 -4.55 -7.62 3.71
CA SER A 23 -4.82 -6.20 3.85
C SER A 23 -3.77 -5.34 3.15
N VAL A 24 -4.17 -4.11 2.85
CA VAL A 24 -3.31 -3.04 2.37
C VAL A 24 -3.59 -1.83 3.24
N SER A 25 -2.53 -1.19 3.72
CA SER A 25 -2.60 0.05 4.49
C SER A 25 -1.61 1.06 3.94
N ILE A 26 -2.07 2.28 3.67
CA ILE A 26 -1.20 3.41 3.30
C ILE A 26 -1.32 4.46 4.40
N PHE A 27 -0.21 4.86 4.99
CA PHE A 27 -0.14 5.85 6.06
C PHE A 27 0.53 7.11 5.52
N ALA A 28 -0.11 8.26 5.73
CA ALA A 28 0.43 9.57 5.37
C ALA A 28 -0.03 10.60 6.40
N GLY A 29 0.90 11.20 7.14
CA GLY A 29 0.59 12.12 8.23
C GLY A 29 -0.20 11.43 9.35
N ASP A 30 -1.36 11.98 9.68
CA ASP A 30 -2.30 11.50 10.69
C ASP A 30 -3.45 10.65 10.11
N LYS A 31 -3.43 10.39 8.81
CA LYS A 31 -4.45 9.61 8.10
C LYS A 31 -3.91 8.26 7.62
N ALA A 32 -4.80 7.30 7.51
CA ALA A 32 -4.51 6.01 6.91
C ALA A 32 -5.62 5.54 5.99
N PHE A 33 -5.25 5.03 4.82
CA PHE A 33 -6.14 4.23 4.01
C PHE A 33 -5.98 2.78 4.43
N LEU A 34 -7.09 2.08 4.65
CA LEU A 34 -7.12 0.69 5.08
C LEU A 34 -7.99 -0.10 4.12
N THR A 35 -7.54 -1.27 3.72
CA THR A 35 -8.35 -2.28 3.05
C THR A 35 -8.10 -3.64 3.69
N GLN A 36 -9.15 -4.36 4.05
CA GLN A 36 -9.06 -5.71 4.60
C GLN A 36 -10.03 -6.64 3.87
N TYR A 37 -9.53 -7.80 3.45
CA TYR A 37 -10.33 -8.84 2.81
C TYR A 37 -10.60 -9.95 3.82
N TYR A 38 -11.88 -10.25 4.03
CA TYR A 38 -12.34 -11.34 4.87
C TYR A 38 -12.69 -12.52 3.97
N LYS A 39 -11.85 -13.56 3.99
CA LYS A 39 -11.99 -14.70 3.06
C LYS A 39 -13.27 -15.50 3.31
N GLU A 40 -13.65 -15.69 4.57
CA GLU A 40 -14.78 -16.52 4.97
C GLU A 40 -16.12 -15.90 4.55
N THR A 41 -16.29 -14.61 4.78
CA THR A 41 -17.50 -13.84 4.44
C THR A 41 -17.48 -13.29 3.02
N LYS A 42 -16.34 -13.39 2.32
CA LYS A 42 -16.07 -12.73 1.02
C LYS A 42 -16.29 -11.21 1.05
N SER A 43 -16.32 -10.60 2.23
CA SER A 43 -16.50 -9.16 2.39
C SER A 43 -15.17 -8.41 2.31
N VAL A 44 -15.26 -7.14 1.95
CA VAL A 44 -14.12 -6.21 1.92
C VAL A 44 -14.47 -5.00 2.77
N TYR A 45 -13.61 -4.69 3.72
CA TYR A 45 -13.62 -3.41 4.40
C TYR A 45 -12.63 -2.49 3.70
N SER A 46 -13.04 -1.26 3.38
CA SER A 46 -12.12 -0.22 2.94
C SER A 46 -12.56 1.14 3.44
N ALA A 47 -11.61 1.92 3.95
CA ALA A 47 -11.86 3.23 4.53
C ALA A 47 -10.60 4.09 4.54
N VAL A 48 -10.80 5.40 4.54
CA VAL A 48 -9.83 6.36 5.06
C VAL A 48 -10.18 6.65 6.52
N VAL A 49 -9.20 6.52 7.41
CA VAL A 49 -9.35 6.76 8.83
C VAL A 49 -8.41 7.89 9.26
N GLU A 50 -8.93 8.77 10.10
CA GLU A 50 -8.19 9.82 10.79
C GLU A 50 -8.74 9.95 12.22
N LYS A 51 -8.15 10.81 13.05
CA LYS A 51 -8.57 10.94 14.45
C LYS A 51 -10.06 11.32 14.55
N GLY A 52 -10.87 10.39 15.05
CA GLY A 52 -12.30 10.60 15.29
C GLY A 52 -13.19 10.50 14.05
N ARG A 53 -12.66 10.14 12.89
CA ARG A 53 -13.43 10.03 11.65
C ARG A 53 -13.02 8.81 10.82
N GLU A 54 -14.02 8.12 10.31
CA GLU A 54 -13.90 7.03 9.34
C GLU A 54 -14.74 7.40 8.12
N THR A 55 -14.14 7.37 6.93
CA THR A 55 -14.83 7.56 5.66
C THR A 55 -14.72 6.27 4.85
N ARG A 56 -15.85 5.59 4.65
CA ARG A 56 -15.89 4.35 3.86
C ARG A 56 -15.58 4.62 2.40
N ILE A 57 -14.76 3.74 1.83
CA ILE A 57 -14.39 3.78 0.42
C ILE A 57 -14.99 2.56 -0.26
N ASP A 58 -15.87 2.80 -1.23
CA ASP A 58 -16.40 1.77 -2.13
C ASP A 58 -15.96 2.06 -3.56
N ASP A 59 -14.66 1.93 -3.79
CA ASP A 59 -14.05 2.15 -5.10
C ASP A 59 -13.44 0.85 -5.62
N GLU A 60 -14.03 0.30 -6.68
CA GLU A 60 -13.63 -1.00 -7.19
C GLU A 60 -12.20 -1.01 -7.75
N GLU A 61 -11.73 0.10 -8.32
CA GLU A 61 -10.37 0.19 -8.85
C GLU A 61 -9.32 0.17 -7.74
N LEU A 62 -9.56 0.92 -6.66
CA LEU A 62 -8.70 0.91 -5.46
C LEU A 62 -8.66 -0.49 -4.83
N LEU A 63 -9.81 -1.16 -4.77
CA LEU A 63 -9.90 -2.53 -4.26
C LEU A 63 -9.18 -3.54 -5.16
N ARG A 64 -9.27 -3.39 -6.49
CA ARG A 64 -8.52 -4.23 -7.46
C ARG A 64 -7.01 -4.01 -7.32
N ALA A 65 -6.57 -2.76 -7.23
CA ALA A 65 -5.15 -2.42 -7.03
C ALA A 65 -4.61 -3.02 -5.72
N SER A 66 -5.37 -2.90 -4.63
CA SER A 66 -5.03 -3.48 -3.33
C SER A 66 -4.90 -5.01 -3.38
N ARG A 67 -5.78 -5.71 -4.11
CA ARG A 67 -5.66 -7.18 -4.32
C ARG A 67 -4.40 -7.54 -5.10
N ILE A 68 -4.01 -6.72 -6.08
CA ILE A 68 -2.80 -6.93 -6.87
C ILE A 68 -1.56 -6.76 -5.98
N LEU A 69 -1.51 -5.74 -5.13
CA LEU A 69 -0.42 -5.54 -4.17
C LEU A 69 -0.28 -6.72 -3.19
N VAL A 70 -1.40 -7.26 -2.67
CA VAL A 70 -1.37 -8.47 -1.83
C VAL A 70 -0.79 -9.67 -2.59
N ARG A 71 -1.24 -9.93 -3.82
CA ARG A 71 -0.72 -11.04 -4.65
C ARG A 71 0.77 -10.86 -4.97
N LEU A 72 1.19 -9.62 -5.22
CA LEU A 72 2.58 -9.26 -5.45
C LEU A 72 3.44 -9.63 -4.24
N MET A 73 3.02 -9.26 -3.03
CA MET A 73 3.75 -9.58 -1.81
C MET A 73 3.71 -11.07 -1.47
N ALA A 74 2.62 -11.78 -1.77
CA ALA A 74 2.58 -13.24 -1.66
C ALA A 74 3.67 -13.89 -2.52
N MET A 75 3.82 -13.42 -3.77
CA MET A 75 4.84 -13.92 -4.70
C MET A 75 6.26 -13.57 -4.21
N VAL A 76 6.49 -12.33 -3.78
CA VAL A 76 7.79 -11.90 -3.22
C VAL A 76 8.14 -12.73 -1.99
N GLY A 77 7.23 -12.84 -1.03
CA GLY A 77 7.41 -13.62 0.20
C GLY A 77 7.77 -15.07 -0.09
N LYS A 78 7.10 -15.70 -1.06
CA LYS A 78 7.43 -17.07 -1.50
C LYS A 78 8.82 -17.16 -2.12
N ALA A 79 9.19 -16.23 -3.00
CA ALA A 79 10.48 -16.26 -3.71
C ALA A 79 11.67 -16.08 -2.75
N VAL A 80 11.54 -15.17 -1.78
CA VAL A 80 12.59 -14.91 -0.77
C VAL A 80 12.49 -15.84 0.44
N LYS A 81 11.57 -16.82 0.43
CA LYS A 81 11.29 -17.72 1.56
C LYS A 81 11.06 -16.96 2.88
N SER A 82 10.38 -15.82 2.80
CA SER A 82 10.09 -15.00 3.98
C SER A 82 9.18 -15.75 4.96
N ARG A 83 9.46 -15.59 6.25
CA ARG A 83 8.57 -16.02 7.34
C ARG A 83 7.56 -14.94 7.72
N TYR A 84 7.62 -13.77 7.09
CA TYR A 84 6.72 -12.67 7.37
C TYR A 84 5.45 -12.76 6.54
N TYR A 85 4.34 -12.42 7.18
CA TYR A 85 3.06 -12.20 6.52
C TYR A 85 2.75 -10.73 6.30
N SER A 86 3.49 -9.83 6.94
CA SER A 86 3.35 -8.37 6.79
C SER A 86 4.61 -7.80 6.16
N PHE A 87 4.43 -7.08 5.06
CA PHE A 87 5.49 -6.42 4.30
C PHE A 87 5.24 -4.93 4.40
N THR A 88 5.96 -4.29 5.32
CA THR A 88 5.85 -2.84 5.56
C THR A 88 7.12 -2.15 5.09
N GLY A 89 6.98 -0.95 4.55
CA GLY A 89 8.11 -0.17 4.09
C GLY A 89 7.72 1.19 3.53
N THR A 90 8.74 1.93 3.14
CA THR A 90 8.62 3.28 2.61
C THR A 90 8.02 3.26 1.21
N LEU A 91 7.08 4.16 0.92
CA LEU A 91 6.55 4.40 -0.42
C LEU A 91 7.01 5.78 -0.89
N VAL A 92 7.96 5.80 -1.80
CA VAL A 92 8.50 7.06 -2.38
C VAL A 92 7.70 7.42 -3.63
N LEU A 93 7.31 8.69 -3.71
CA LEU A 93 6.53 9.26 -4.80
C LEU A 93 7.47 10.09 -5.69
N GLY A 94 7.68 9.65 -6.93
CA GLY A 94 8.41 10.40 -7.95
C GLY A 94 7.77 10.19 -9.32
N ASP A 95 8.57 10.12 -10.38
CA ASP A 95 8.12 9.74 -11.74
C ASP A 95 7.58 8.31 -11.81
N GLU A 96 7.99 7.47 -10.87
CA GLU A 96 7.41 6.16 -10.61
C GLU A 96 7.24 6.00 -9.10
N LEU A 97 6.31 5.14 -8.68
CA LEU A 97 6.18 4.79 -7.26
C LEU A 97 7.22 3.75 -6.91
N VAL A 98 7.94 3.97 -5.80
CA VAL A 98 8.95 3.01 -5.32
C VAL A 98 8.60 2.56 -3.90
N PHE A 99 8.17 1.31 -3.79
CA PHE A 99 7.91 0.66 -2.52
C PHE A 99 9.10 -0.22 -2.10
N ARG A 100 9.57 -0.04 -0.87
CA ARG A 100 10.70 -0.80 -0.29
C ARG A 100 10.28 -1.62 0.93
N PRO A 101 9.52 -2.72 0.77
CA PRO A 101 9.12 -3.55 1.89
C PRO A 101 10.30 -4.28 2.49
N TYR A 102 10.32 -4.37 3.82
CA TYR A 102 11.15 -5.35 4.51
C TYR A 102 10.66 -6.76 4.19
N VAL A 103 11.58 -7.62 3.77
CA VAL A 103 11.32 -9.05 3.50
C VAL A 103 12.00 -9.97 4.50
N SER A 104 12.93 -9.42 5.28
CA SER A 104 13.58 -9.99 6.45
C SER A 104 13.98 -8.86 7.42
N PRO A 105 14.53 -9.13 8.62
CA PRO A 105 14.99 -8.07 9.53
C PRO A 105 16.04 -7.13 8.92
N THR A 106 16.83 -7.60 7.96
CA THR A 106 18.01 -6.89 7.44
C THR A 106 17.95 -6.63 5.93
N SER A 107 16.87 -7.04 5.25
CA SER A 107 16.77 -6.90 3.80
C SER A 107 15.42 -6.39 3.35
N THR A 108 15.46 -5.59 2.28
CA THR A 108 14.29 -5.04 1.60
C THR A 108 14.22 -5.56 0.16
N ALA A 109 13.00 -5.75 -0.34
CA ALA A 109 12.79 -5.80 -1.78
C ALA A 109 12.56 -4.39 -2.31
N ARG A 110 12.66 -4.22 -3.63
CA ARG A 110 12.33 -2.99 -4.35
C ARG A 110 11.25 -3.29 -5.36
N VAL A 111 10.12 -2.61 -5.21
CA VAL A 111 9.00 -2.67 -6.14
C VAL A 111 8.85 -1.29 -6.78
N ARG A 112 9.00 -1.22 -8.10
CA ARG A 112 8.83 -0.01 -8.88
C ARG A 112 7.56 -0.13 -9.71
N ILE A 113 6.70 0.87 -9.66
CA ILE A 113 5.37 0.85 -10.28
C ILE A 113 5.24 2.09 -11.16
N ARG A 114 4.95 1.86 -12.44
CA ARG A 114 4.66 2.90 -13.43
C ARG A 114 3.41 2.51 -14.21
N GLY A 115 2.30 3.19 -13.98
CA GLY A 115 0.99 2.86 -14.52
C GLY A 115 0.60 1.39 -14.24
N HIS A 116 0.60 0.61 -15.32
CA HIS A 116 0.30 -0.83 -15.33
C HIS A 116 1.52 -1.74 -15.15
N ASP A 117 2.73 -1.19 -15.19
CA ASP A 117 3.97 -1.95 -15.18
C ASP A 117 4.58 -1.97 -13.77
N ILE A 118 4.93 -3.17 -13.33
CA ILE A 118 5.57 -3.41 -12.04
C ILE A 118 6.90 -4.11 -12.27
N LEU A 119 7.97 -3.57 -11.71
CA LEU A 119 9.27 -4.21 -11.66
C LEU A 119 9.63 -4.53 -10.21
N VAL A 120 9.82 -5.83 -9.96
CA VAL A 120 10.21 -6.37 -8.66
C VAL A 120 11.68 -6.76 -8.72
N ASP A 121 12.44 -6.32 -7.72
CA ASP A 121 13.81 -6.75 -7.46
C ASP A 121 13.96 -7.10 -5.97
N ALA A 122 14.20 -8.36 -5.67
CA ALA A 122 14.50 -8.87 -4.34
C ALA A 122 15.88 -9.56 -4.33
N GLY A 123 16.86 -8.96 -5.02
CA GLY A 123 18.20 -9.50 -5.15
C GLY A 123 18.24 -10.71 -6.08
N GLU A 124 19.03 -11.72 -5.73
CA GLU A 124 19.18 -12.95 -6.52
C GLU A 124 17.92 -13.82 -6.51
N ALA A 125 17.07 -13.69 -5.49
CA ALA A 125 15.89 -14.53 -5.32
C ALA A 125 14.78 -14.23 -6.34
N LEU A 126 14.65 -12.97 -6.78
CA LEU A 126 13.58 -12.57 -7.69
C LEU A 126 13.92 -11.27 -8.41
N ARG A 127 13.95 -11.32 -9.75
CA ARG A 127 13.90 -10.14 -10.62
C ARG A 127 12.83 -10.37 -11.68
N LYS A 128 11.76 -9.58 -11.66
CA LYS A 128 10.60 -9.84 -12.51
C LYS A 128 9.89 -8.57 -12.93
N LYS A 129 9.59 -8.47 -14.23
CA LYS A 129 8.65 -7.50 -14.80
C LYS A 129 7.25 -8.13 -14.86
N ILE A 130 6.25 -7.38 -14.47
CA ILE A 130 4.85 -7.79 -14.42
C ILE A 130 4.01 -6.68 -15.03
N LYS A 131 3.06 -7.03 -15.89
CA LYS A 131 2.08 -6.10 -16.42
C LYS A 131 0.71 -6.42 -15.84
N THR A 132 0.00 -5.41 -15.35
CA THR A 132 -1.33 -5.53 -14.73
C THR A 132 -2.39 -4.89 -15.63
N LYS A 133 -3.64 -5.37 -15.54
CA LYS A 133 -4.76 -4.72 -16.24
C LYS A 133 -5.21 -3.43 -15.54
N THR A 134 -4.99 -3.34 -14.23
CA THR A 134 -5.29 -2.15 -13.42
C THR A 134 -4.07 -1.23 -13.40
N ASP A 135 -4.30 0.07 -13.52
CA ASP A 135 -3.29 1.09 -13.28
C ASP A 135 -3.09 1.22 -11.78
N ILE A 136 -1.99 0.65 -11.28
CA ILE A 136 -1.70 0.62 -9.84
C ILE A 136 -1.17 1.96 -9.38
N GLU A 137 -0.44 2.66 -10.25
CA GLU A 137 0.09 3.98 -9.94
C GLU A 137 -1.04 4.99 -9.73
N ALA A 138 -1.99 5.07 -10.66
CA ALA A 138 -3.13 5.96 -10.57
C ALA A 138 -3.97 5.68 -9.31
N ALA A 139 -4.23 4.40 -9.01
CA ALA A 139 -4.96 4.00 -7.81
C ALA A 139 -4.25 4.42 -6.51
N VAL A 140 -2.93 4.21 -6.41
CA VAL A 140 -2.17 4.60 -5.23
C VAL A 140 -2.08 6.12 -5.10
N ARG A 141 -1.93 6.86 -6.20
CA ARG A 141 -1.94 8.33 -6.20
C ARG A 141 -3.28 8.86 -5.73
N ARG A 142 -4.39 8.29 -6.21
CA ARG A 142 -5.74 8.64 -5.76
C ARG A 142 -5.95 8.36 -4.27
N ILE A 143 -5.43 7.25 -3.76
CA ILE A 143 -5.44 7.00 -2.30
C ILE A 143 -4.68 8.11 -1.56
N LEU A 144 -3.52 8.51 -2.06
CA LEU A 144 -2.72 9.56 -1.44
C LEU A 144 -3.39 10.93 -1.50
N GLU A 145 -4.15 11.22 -2.55
CA GLU A 145 -5.01 12.41 -2.62
C GLU A 145 -6.08 12.39 -1.52
N LEU A 146 -6.78 11.26 -1.34
CA LEU A 146 -7.76 11.09 -0.25
C LEU A 146 -7.14 11.25 1.14
N LEU A 147 -5.84 10.94 1.29
CA LEU A 147 -5.11 11.12 2.56
C LEU A 147 -4.57 12.56 2.75
N ARG A 148 -4.47 13.34 1.67
CA ARG A 148 -4.05 14.75 1.70
C ARG A 148 -5.22 15.71 1.83
N ASP A 149 -6.40 15.33 1.34
CA ASP A 149 -7.56 16.21 1.32
C ASP A 149 -7.97 16.62 2.74
N GLU A 150 -7.90 17.94 2.97
CA GLU A 150 -8.45 18.69 4.11
C GLU A 150 -9.91 19.11 3.88
N THR A 151 -10.57 18.59 2.84
CA THR A 151 -11.86 19.10 2.39
C THR A 151 -12.96 18.76 3.39
N ARG A 152 -13.21 19.73 4.28
CA ARG A 152 -14.49 20.08 4.90
C ARG A 152 -15.64 19.64 3.98
N LEU A 153 -16.27 18.53 4.34
CA LEU A 153 -17.63 18.21 3.96
C LEU A 153 -18.50 18.36 5.21
N ASP A 154 -18.40 19.54 5.83
CA ASP A 154 -19.39 20.06 6.76
C ASP A 154 -19.83 21.40 6.15
N ASP A 155 -20.84 21.32 5.29
CA ASP A 155 -21.78 22.40 4.95
C ASP A 155 -22.89 21.78 4.09
N ARG A 156 -23.72 20.91 4.70
CA ARG A 156 -25.13 20.69 4.36
C ARG A 156 -25.90 20.15 5.57
#